data_AF-A0A428GJM7-F1
#
_entry.id   AF-A0A428GJM7-F1
#
_cell.length_a   1.000
_cell.length_b   1.000
_cell.length_c   1.000
_cell.angle_alpha   90.00
_cell.angle_beta   90.00
_cell.angle_gamma   90.00
#
_symmetry.space_group_name_H-M   'P 1'
#
loop_
_entity.id
_entity.type
_entity.pdbx_description
1 polymer ?
#
loop_
_entity_poly.entity_id
_entity_poly.type
_entity_poly.pdbx_seq_one_letter_code
_entity_poly.pdbx_strand_id
1 'polypeptide(L)'
;MEILKNTLSLIVLVSAAGIWYFVKKRPNTKYRNISIAVLISCALVIGTFFRENKTNTELTKPATTQTTSSSSSKNSVSKENSKENKVSESKSEASSSQEIKNDGPDYTEESNTQFANHLTTEINNQLADSGHQVITKPVGKNVIYLYLPQEVKYYSKVEIQQIADKLYKIKESTFKNWAIENGYDLSFANSPNLYVKAEDDTTLAEESGIIKKSMKVKVNN
;
A
#
# COMPACT_ATOMS: atom_id res chain seq x y z
N MET A 1 16.87 35.80 -9.79
CA MET A 1 16.42 34.85 -8.74
C MET A 1 15.57 35.55 -7.67
N GLU A 2 15.94 36.72 -7.16
CA GLU A 2 15.17 37.40 -6.09
C GLU A 2 13.75 37.83 -6.49
N ILE A 3 13.55 38.31 -7.73
CA ILE A 3 12.23 38.70 -8.22
C ILE A 3 11.28 37.48 -8.25
N LEU A 4 11.77 36.32 -8.70
CA LEU A 4 11.02 35.07 -8.73
C LEU A 4 10.71 34.55 -7.30
N LYS A 5 11.63 34.75 -6.36
CA LYS A 5 11.43 34.41 -4.95
C LYS A 5 10.34 35.27 -4.32
N ASN A 6 10.37 36.57 -4.56
CA ASN A 6 9.39 37.51 -4.03
C ASN A 6 7.99 37.29 -4.64
N THR A 7 7.89 37.00 -5.95
CA THR A 7 6.59 36.69 -6.56
C THR A 7 6.01 35.38 -6.04
N LEU A 8 6.83 34.34 -5.88
CA LEU A 8 6.42 33.05 -5.35
C LEU A 8 5.99 33.15 -3.88
N SER A 9 6.72 33.93 -3.08
CA SER A 9 6.36 34.23 -1.69
C SER A 9 5.03 34.99 -1.57
N LEU A 10 4.79 35.96 -2.45
CA LEU A 10 3.52 36.69 -2.50
C LEU A 10 2.34 35.77 -2.86
N ILE A 11 2.54 34.86 -3.82
CA ILE A 11 1.51 33.88 -4.24
C ILE A 11 1.16 32.94 -3.07
N VAL A 12 2.15 32.50 -2.28
CA VAL A 12 1.92 31.67 -1.08
C VAL A 12 1.12 32.43 -0.01
N LEU A 13 1.42 33.71 0.23
CA LEU A 13 0.68 34.53 1.18
C LEU A 13 -0.77 34.78 0.74
N VAL A 14 -0.99 35.08 -0.55
CA VAL A 14 -2.33 35.30 -1.11
C VAL A 14 -3.16 34.02 -1.10
N SER A 15 -2.55 32.87 -1.39
CA SER A 15 -3.24 31.57 -1.37
C SER A 15 -3.54 31.10 0.05
N ALA A 16 -2.68 31.35 1.04
CA ALA A 16 -2.98 31.09 2.44
C ALA A 16 -4.13 31.98 2.95
N ALA A 17 -4.10 33.28 2.63
CA ALA A 17 -5.19 34.21 2.93
C ALA A 17 -6.49 33.82 2.21
N GLY A 18 -6.40 33.32 0.97
CA GLY A 18 -7.52 32.79 0.19
C GLY A 18 -8.19 31.61 0.87
N ILE A 19 -7.43 30.64 1.37
CA ILE A 19 -7.99 29.49 2.11
C ILE A 19 -8.76 29.97 3.35
N TRP A 20 -8.18 30.86 4.14
CA TRP A 20 -8.86 31.41 5.32
C TRP A 20 -10.12 32.19 4.94
N TYR A 21 -10.06 33.03 3.91
CA TYR A 21 -11.19 33.83 3.42
C TYR A 21 -12.35 32.96 2.91
N PHE A 22 -12.05 31.92 2.12
CA PHE A 22 -13.04 31.00 1.56
C PHE A 22 -13.55 29.94 2.56
N VAL A 23 -12.92 29.82 3.73
CA VAL A 23 -13.42 28.99 4.83
C VAL A 23 -14.28 29.81 5.78
N LYS A 24 -13.86 31.04 6.13
CA LYS A 24 -14.44 31.78 7.26
C LYS A 24 -15.29 32.99 6.88
N LYS A 25 -14.98 33.69 5.77
CA LYS A 25 -15.64 34.96 5.42
C LYS A 25 -16.62 34.81 4.24
N ARG A 26 -16.31 33.98 3.25
CA ARG A 26 -17.24 33.58 2.17
C ARG A 26 -17.05 32.10 1.83
N PRO A 27 -17.78 31.20 2.51
CA PRO A 27 -17.68 29.76 2.29
C PRO A 27 -17.91 29.39 0.83
N ASN A 28 -16.86 29.00 0.12
CA ASN A 28 -16.97 28.51 -1.25
C ASN A 28 -15.99 27.36 -1.48
N THR A 29 -16.53 26.17 -1.60
CA THR A 29 -15.78 24.91 -1.70
C THR A 29 -14.92 24.85 -2.96
N LYS A 30 -15.37 25.44 -4.07
CA LYS A 30 -14.62 25.47 -5.33
C LYS A 30 -13.37 26.35 -5.20
N TYR A 31 -13.52 27.59 -4.74
CA TYR A 31 -12.38 28.53 -4.61
C TYR A 31 -11.42 28.15 -3.48
N ARG A 32 -11.92 27.51 -2.40
CA ARG A 32 -11.07 26.91 -1.37
C ARG A 32 -10.16 25.83 -1.94
N ASN A 33 -10.72 24.91 -2.73
CA ASN A 33 -9.94 23.81 -3.31
C ASN A 33 -8.93 24.32 -4.34
N ILE A 34 -9.28 25.35 -5.12
CA ILE A 34 -8.35 26.03 -6.04
C ILE A 34 -7.20 26.68 -5.26
N SER A 35 -7.48 27.37 -4.15
CA SER A 35 -6.44 28.02 -3.33
C SER A 35 -5.49 27.01 -2.69
N ILE A 36 -6.00 25.84 -2.27
CA ILE A 36 -5.18 24.73 -1.76
C ILE A 36 -4.30 24.15 -2.86
N ALA A 37 -4.87 23.92 -4.06
CA ALA A 37 -4.12 23.40 -5.20
C ALA A 37 -2.97 24.34 -5.63
N VAL A 38 -3.20 25.65 -5.63
CA VAL A 38 -2.18 26.68 -5.91
C VAL A 38 -1.07 26.69 -4.85
N LEU A 39 -1.41 26.45 -3.58
CA LEU A 39 -0.43 26.36 -2.49
C LEU A 39 0.48 25.14 -2.63
N ILE A 40 -0.10 23.98 -2.97
CA ILE A 40 0.64 22.73 -3.17
C ILE A 40 1.55 22.84 -4.40
N SER A 41 1.06 23.41 -5.51
CA SER A 41 1.87 23.58 -6.72
C SER A 41 3.04 24.55 -6.50
N CYS A 42 2.84 25.64 -5.76
CA CYS A 42 3.93 26.52 -5.32
C CYS A 42 4.97 25.78 -4.48
N ALA A 43 4.54 24.96 -3.51
CA ALA A 43 5.45 24.23 -2.63
C ALA A 43 6.33 23.21 -3.40
N LEU A 44 5.78 22.57 -4.44
CA LEU A 44 6.55 21.66 -5.30
C LEU A 44 7.60 22.39 -6.13
N VAL A 45 7.25 23.56 -6.70
CA VAL A 45 8.21 24.40 -7.45
C VAL A 45 9.33 24.93 -6.55
N ILE A 46 9.01 25.29 -5.29
CA ILE A 46 10.05 25.66 -4.31
C ILE A 46 10.95 24.46 -4.00
N GLY A 47 10.37 23.27 -3.79
CA GLY A 47 11.13 22.06 -3.43
C GLY A 47 12.09 21.56 -4.51
N THR A 48 11.78 21.80 -5.80
CA THR A 48 12.61 21.36 -6.93
C THR A 48 13.63 22.42 -7.36
N PHE A 49 13.28 23.71 -7.35
CA PHE A 49 14.19 24.77 -7.83
C PHE A 49 15.11 25.36 -6.77
N PHE A 50 14.88 25.12 -5.47
CA PHE A 50 15.68 25.70 -4.38
C PHE A 50 16.60 24.68 -3.69
N ARG A 51 16.78 23.50 -4.30
CA ARG A 51 17.58 22.40 -3.75
C ARG A 51 19.02 22.42 -4.26
N GLU A 52 19.70 23.55 -4.05
CA GLU A 52 21.13 23.79 -4.32
C GLU A 52 21.47 25.04 -3.48
N ASN A 53 22.39 25.08 -2.50
CA ASN A 53 23.69 24.41 -2.29
C ASN A 53 24.01 24.39 -0.78
N LYS A 54 24.42 23.24 -0.21
CA LYS A 54 25.29 23.19 0.99
C LYS A 54 26.16 21.93 0.95
N THR A 55 27.27 22.00 0.20
CA THR A 55 28.41 21.07 0.28
C THR A 55 29.54 21.74 1.07
N ASN A 56 29.98 21.10 2.15
CA ASN A 56 31.31 21.21 2.78
C ASN A 56 31.55 19.84 3.46
N THR A 57 32.49 19.00 2.98
CA THR A 57 33.87 18.78 3.50
C THR A 57 33.84 18.06 4.86
N GLU A 58 34.41 16.86 5.11
CA GLU A 58 35.83 16.46 4.98
C GLU A 58 36.05 14.94 5.28
N LEU A 59 36.93 14.29 4.49
CA LEU A 59 37.99 13.28 4.78
C LEU A 59 37.97 12.49 6.13
N THR A 60 38.16 11.16 6.22
CA THR A 60 39.44 10.42 6.01
C THR A 60 39.27 8.90 6.25
N LYS A 61 39.93 8.07 5.42
CA LYS A 61 40.19 6.61 5.51
C LYS A 61 41.64 6.38 6.02
N PRO A 62 42.04 5.31 6.76
CA PRO A 62 42.68 4.07 6.18
C PRO A 62 42.50 2.76 7.00
N ALA A 63 42.23 1.60 6.39
CA ALA A 63 43.10 0.60 5.71
C ALA A 63 43.73 -0.48 6.64
N THR A 64 43.69 -1.76 6.23
CA THR A 64 44.77 -2.81 6.30
C THR A 64 44.16 -4.21 5.98
N THR A 65 44.37 -4.83 4.81
CA THR A 65 45.39 -5.84 4.40
C THR A 65 45.40 -7.18 5.16
N GLN A 66 45.23 -8.32 4.47
CA GLN A 66 46.20 -9.45 4.41
C GLN A 66 45.71 -10.66 3.59
N THR A 67 46.68 -11.48 3.20
CA THR A 67 46.80 -12.37 2.03
C THR A 67 47.00 -13.84 2.47
N THR A 68 47.04 -14.77 1.49
CA THR A 68 47.64 -16.14 1.45
C THR A 68 46.67 -17.33 1.56
N SER A 69 46.85 -18.53 0.98
CA SER A 69 47.36 -19.09 -0.29
C SER A 69 47.24 -20.63 -0.21
N SER A 70 46.78 -21.32 -1.28
CA SER A 70 47.05 -22.75 -1.71
C SER A 70 46.67 -23.92 -0.77
N SER A 71 46.30 -25.16 -1.15
CA SER A 71 46.06 -26.00 -2.36
C SER A 71 45.43 -27.33 -1.83
N SER A 72 44.58 -28.12 -2.51
CA SER A 72 44.97 -29.20 -3.45
C SER A 72 43.75 -30.02 -3.95
N SER A 73 43.62 -30.15 -5.28
CA SER A 73 43.19 -31.30 -6.12
C SER A 73 42.31 -32.45 -5.57
N LYS A 74 41.19 -32.80 -6.24
CA LYS A 74 41.14 -33.73 -7.41
C LYS A 74 39.73 -33.88 -8.01
N ASN A 75 39.75 -34.03 -9.33
CA ASN A 75 38.70 -34.13 -10.36
C ASN A 75 37.67 -35.28 -10.22
N SER A 76 36.41 -35.11 -10.64
CA SER A 76 35.85 -35.75 -11.88
C SER A 76 34.32 -35.60 -12.07
N VAL A 77 33.95 -35.02 -13.23
CA VAL A 77 32.92 -35.43 -14.24
C VAL A 77 31.44 -35.50 -13.77
N SER A 78 30.42 -34.86 -14.39
CA SER A 78 30.10 -34.66 -15.82
C SER A 78 28.96 -33.63 -16.06
N LYS A 79 29.04 -32.93 -17.22
CA LYS A 79 28.01 -32.42 -18.18
C LYS A 79 26.74 -31.74 -17.62
N GLU A 80 26.30 -30.57 -18.10
CA GLU A 80 25.81 -30.37 -19.47
C GLU A 80 25.58 -28.87 -19.83
N ASN A 81 26.19 -28.48 -20.96
CA ASN A 81 25.84 -27.48 -21.98
C ASN A 81 24.80 -26.37 -21.69
N SER A 82 25.28 -25.14 -21.45
CA SER A 82 24.50 -23.90 -21.48
C SER A 82 24.54 -23.24 -22.87
N LYS A 83 23.37 -23.12 -23.51
CA LYS A 83 23.18 -22.47 -24.81
C LYS A 83 22.64 -21.05 -24.62
N GLU A 84 23.47 -20.08 -24.97
CA GLU A 84 23.17 -18.67 -25.13
C GLU A 84 22.23 -18.48 -26.33
N ASN A 85 21.15 -17.70 -26.16
CA ASN A 85 20.47 -17.07 -27.29
C ASN A 85 19.83 -15.74 -26.87
N LYS A 86 20.39 -14.68 -27.43
CA LYS A 86 20.00 -13.27 -27.41
C LYS A 86 18.79 -13.06 -28.31
N VAL A 87 17.67 -12.56 -27.79
CA VAL A 87 16.56 -11.99 -28.60
C VAL A 87 15.99 -10.73 -27.93
N SER A 88 16.41 -9.60 -28.49
CA SER A 88 15.71 -8.34 -28.78
C SER A 88 14.63 -7.79 -27.83
N GLU A 89 15.03 -6.72 -27.13
CA GLU A 89 14.16 -5.66 -26.63
C GLU A 89 13.43 -4.93 -27.79
N SER A 90 12.11 -4.84 -27.68
CA SER A 90 11.32 -3.76 -28.29
C SER A 90 10.02 -3.60 -27.49
N LYS A 91 10.13 -2.93 -26.33
CA LYS A 91 8.98 -2.52 -25.51
C LYS A 91 8.54 -1.13 -25.98
N SER A 92 7.63 -1.11 -26.95
CA SER A 92 6.91 0.09 -27.35
C SER A 92 5.99 0.51 -26.21
N GLU A 93 6.32 1.60 -25.52
CA GLU A 93 5.41 2.28 -24.61
C GLU A 93 4.29 2.96 -25.41
N ALA A 94 3.18 2.24 -25.60
CA ALA A 94 1.90 2.87 -25.92
C ALA A 94 1.21 3.20 -24.59
N SER A 95 1.40 4.43 -24.10
CA SER A 95 0.51 5.03 -23.10
C SER A 95 -0.88 5.19 -23.73
N SER A 96 -1.66 4.13 -23.71
CA SER A 96 -3.08 4.19 -23.98
C SER A 96 -3.72 4.94 -22.81
N SER A 97 -4.00 6.23 -23.02
CA SER A 97 -4.94 6.98 -22.19
C SER A 97 -6.33 6.39 -22.45
N GLN A 98 -6.61 5.21 -21.89
CA GLN A 98 -7.96 4.70 -21.81
C GLN A 98 -8.70 5.62 -20.84
N GLU A 99 -9.65 6.37 -21.39
CA GLU A 99 -10.72 6.99 -20.61
C GLU A 99 -11.32 5.87 -19.74
N ILE A 100 -11.02 5.89 -18.43
CA ILE A 100 -11.52 4.88 -17.49
C ILE A 100 -13.02 5.09 -17.42
N LYS A 101 -13.77 4.34 -18.21
CA LYS A 101 -15.20 4.27 -18.05
C LYS A 101 -15.44 3.53 -16.74
N ASN A 102 -16.11 4.20 -15.82
CA ASN A 102 -16.62 3.60 -14.60
C ASN A 102 -17.92 2.86 -14.94
N ASP A 103 -17.80 1.80 -15.73
CA ASP A 103 -18.90 0.95 -16.18
C ASP A 103 -18.81 -0.48 -15.61
N GLY A 104 -17.95 -0.68 -14.60
CA GLY A 104 -17.89 -1.90 -13.82
C GLY A 104 -19.18 -2.14 -13.02
N PRO A 105 -19.46 -3.40 -12.65
CA PRO A 105 -20.65 -3.73 -11.86
C PRO A 105 -20.58 -3.10 -10.47
N ASP A 106 -21.75 -2.80 -9.89
CA ASP A 106 -21.85 -2.42 -8.49
C ASP A 106 -21.36 -3.56 -7.58
N TYR A 107 -20.72 -3.21 -6.47
CA TYR A 107 -20.31 -4.19 -5.47
C TYR A 107 -21.50 -4.59 -4.58
N THR A 108 -21.99 -5.82 -4.72
CA THR A 108 -23.17 -6.34 -4.02
C THR A 108 -22.81 -7.29 -2.87
N GLU A 109 -23.83 -7.84 -2.19
CA GLU A 109 -23.65 -8.88 -1.18
C GLU A 109 -23.15 -10.20 -1.79
N GLU A 110 -23.56 -10.52 -3.01
CA GLU A 110 -23.04 -11.65 -3.79
C GLU A 110 -21.56 -11.43 -4.13
N SER A 111 -21.17 -10.21 -4.54
CA SER A 111 -19.76 -9.83 -4.75
C SER A 111 -18.94 -10.03 -3.48
N ASN A 112 -19.47 -9.60 -2.33
CA ASN A 112 -18.81 -9.77 -1.04
C ASN A 112 -18.66 -11.25 -0.66
N THR A 113 -19.67 -12.08 -0.96
CA THR A 113 -19.63 -13.52 -0.73
C THR A 113 -18.58 -14.21 -1.60
N GLN A 114 -18.52 -13.87 -2.89
CA GLN A 114 -17.51 -14.40 -3.80
C GLN A 114 -16.10 -14.01 -3.38
N PHE A 115 -15.90 -12.73 -3.03
CA PHE A 115 -14.61 -12.25 -2.55
C PHE A 115 -14.20 -12.90 -1.22
N ALA A 116 -15.13 -13.08 -0.27
CA ALA A 116 -14.85 -13.79 0.98
C ALA A 116 -14.37 -15.22 0.73
N ASN A 117 -15.05 -15.98 -0.13
CA ASN A 117 -14.63 -17.34 -0.50
C ASN A 117 -13.23 -17.38 -1.15
N HIS A 118 -12.96 -16.42 -2.04
CA HIS A 118 -11.65 -16.28 -2.68
C HIS A 118 -10.56 -15.93 -1.65
N LEU A 119 -10.85 -15.00 -0.73
CA LEU A 119 -9.95 -14.61 0.35
C LEU A 119 -9.64 -15.76 1.30
N THR A 120 -10.64 -16.57 1.69
CA THR A 120 -10.43 -17.78 2.50
C THR A 120 -9.44 -18.72 1.83
N THR A 121 -9.61 -18.95 0.52
CA THR A 121 -8.75 -19.84 -0.26
C THR A 121 -7.31 -19.30 -0.30
N GLU A 122 -7.15 -18.02 -0.60
CA GLU A 122 -5.85 -17.37 -0.69
C GLU A 122 -5.09 -17.43 0.64
N ILE A 123 -5.75 -17.13 1.76
CA ILE A 123 -5.13 -17.18 3.09
C ILE A 123 -4.75 -18.62 3.46
N ASN A 124 -5.65 -19.59 3.24
CA ASN A 124 -5.36 -20.99 3.57
C ASN A 124 -4.25 -21.59 2.70
N ASN A 125 -4.13 -21.18 1.44
CA ASN A 125 -3.01 -21.56 0.59
C ASN A 125 -1.67 -21.05 1.16
N GLN A 126 -1.63 -19.81 1.65
CA GLN A 126 -0.44 -19.25 2.31
C GLN A 126 -0.14 -19.90 3.67
N LEU A 127 -1.14 -20.50 4.31
CA LEU A 127 -1.01 -21.19 5.60
C LEU A 127 -0.84 -22.71 5.48
N ALA A 128 -0.84 -23.27 4.26
CA ALA A 128 -0.86 -24.73 4.04
C ALA A 128 0.26 -25.46 4.80
N ASP A 129 1.46 -24.88 4.83
CA ASP A 129 2.63 -25.45 5.51
C ASP A 129 2.57 -25.35 7.03
N SER A 130 1.73 -24.45 7.56
CA SER A 130 1.58 -24.22 9.00
C SER A 130 0.54 -25.12 9.66
N GLY A 131 -0.30 -25.79 8.86
CA GLY A 131 -1.44 -26.60 9.36
C GLY A 131 -2.59 -25.78 9.96
N HIS A 132 -2.51 -24.45 9.95
CA HIS A 132 -3.57 -23.57 10.43
C HIS A 132 -4.58 -23.30 9.30
N GLN A 133 -5.86 -23.26 9.64
CA GLN A 133 -6.93 -22.86 8.72
C GLN A 133 -7.70 -21.69 9.29
N VAL A 134 -8.13 -20.80 8.39
CA VAL A 134 -9.04 -19.71 8.71
C VAL A 134 -10.35 -19.89 7.95
N ILE A 135 -11.40 -19.26 8.47
CA ILE A 135 -12.70 -19.21 7.83
C ILE A 135 -13.07 -17.74 7.67
N THR A 136 -13.53 -17.33 6.48
CA THR A 136 -14.15 -16.02 6.32
C THR A 136 -15.66 -16.14 6.17
N LYS A 137 -16.38 -15.14 6.67
CA LYS A 137 -17.84 -15.02 6.61
C LYS A 137 -18.20 -13.62 6.10
N PRO A 138 -18.85 -13.50 4.93
CA PRO A 138 -19.35 -12.22 4.45
C PRO A 138 -20.52 -11.75 5.33
N VAL A 139 -20.62 -10.43 5.53
CA VAL A 139 -21.71 -9.79 6.25
C VAL A 139 -22.20 -8.59 5.44
N GLY A 140 -23.38 -8.72 4.84
CA GLY A 140 -23.94 -7.71 3.94
C GLY A 140 -22.99 -7.39 2.78
N LYS A 141 -23.04 -6.14 2.32
CA LYS A 141 -22.34 -5.71 1.10
C LYS A 141 -20.86 -5.36 1.25
N ASN A 142 -20.33 -5.16 2.46
CA ASN A 142 -19.01 -4.55 2.62
C ASN A 142 -18.24 -4.94 3.88
N VAL A 143 -18.60 -6.04 4.53
CA VAL A 143 -17.92 -6.50 5.75
C VAL A 143 -17.57 -7.98 5.61
N ILE A 144 -16.38 -8.35 6.07
CA ILE A 144 -15.92 -9.74 6.18
C ILE A 144 -15.45 -9.99 7.60
N TYR A 145 -15.97 -11.05 8.20
CA TYR A 145 -15.45 -11.61 9.45
C TYR A 145 -14.48 -12.73 9.11
N LEU A 146 -13.28 -12.69 9.65
CA LEU A 146 -12.27 -13.72 9.52
C LEU A 146 -12.03 -14.34 10.89
N TYR A 147 -12.28 -15.65 10.98
CA TYR A 147 -12.15 -16.44 12.19
C TYR A 147 -10.78 -17.10 12.24
N LEU A 148 -10.08 -16.84 13.34
CA LEU A 148 -8.83 -17.48 13.73
C LEU A 148 -9.11 -18.57 14.79
N PRO A 149 -8.19 -19.55 14.94
CA PRO A 149 -8.27 -20.54 16.01
C PRO A 149 -8.46 -19.90 17.38
N GLN A 150 -9.24 -20.57 18.23
CA GLN A 150 -9.70 -20.04 19.52
C GLN A 150 -8.55 -19.62 20.45
N GLU A 151 -7.40 -20.31 20.40
CA GLU A 151 -6.22 -20.03 21.20
C GLU A 151 -5.57 -18.67 20.90
N VAL A 152 -5.74 -18.14 19.68
CA VAL A 152 -5.15 -16.85 19.26
C VAL A 152 -5.66 -15.70 20.12
N LYS A 153 -6.88 -15.82 20.68
CA LYS A 153 -7.44 -14.79 21.55
C LYS A 153 -6.67 -14.59 22.87
N TYR A 154 -5.78 -15.52 23.22
CA TYR A 154 -4.93 -15.41 24.41
C TYR A 154 -3.51 -14.94 24.09
N TYR A 155 -3.18 -14.71 22.82
CA TYR A 155 -1.88 -14.17 22.44
C TYR A 155 -1.74 -12.73 22.94
N SER A 156 -0.49 -12.25 23.02
CA SER A 156 -0.23 -10.88 23.42
C SER A 156 -0.84 -9.90 22.42
N LYS A 157 -1.17 -8.69 22.89
CA LYS A 157 -1.66 -7.61 22.03
C LYS A 157 -0.77 -7.36 20.80
N VAL A 158 0.55 -7.49 20.95
CA VAL A 158 1.52 -7.27 19.86
C VAL A 158 1.42 -8.36 18.81
N GLU A 159 1.33 -9.62 19.22
CA GLU A 159 1.19 -10.76 18.30
C GLU A 159 -0.14 -10.68 17.53
N ILE A 160 -1.25 -10.38 18.21
CA ILE A 160 -2.55 -10.20 17.56
C ILE A 160 -2.50 -9.05 16.56
N GLN A 161 -1.82 -7.93 16.89
CA GLN A 161 -1.65 -6.82 15.97
C GLN A 161 -0.85 -7.23 14.73
N GLN A 162 0.25 -7.96 14.89
CA GLN A 162 1.06 -8.44 13.76
C GLN A 162 0.28 -9.39 12.85
N ILE A 163 -0.52 -10.29 13.43
CA ILE A 163 -1.40 -11.19 12.67
C ILE A 163 -2.42 -10.35 11.90
N ALA A 164 -3.12 -9.44 12.58
CA ALA A 164 -4.12 -8.59 11.96
C ALA A 164 -3.53 -7.75 10.81
N ASP A 165 -2.36 -7.16 10.99
CA ASP A 165 -1.68 -6.36 9.96
C ASP A 165 -1.30 -7.20 8.73
N LYS A 166 -0.86 -8.45 8.93
CA LYS A 166 -0.59 -9.39 7.84
C LYS A 166 -1.86 -9.73 7.07
N LEU A 167 -2.93 -10.10 7.78
CA LEU A 167 -4.23 -10.44 7.18
C LEU A 167 -4.82 -9.26 6.40
N TYR A 168 -4.71 -8.04 6.93
CA TYR A 168 -5.15 -6.84 6.24
C TYR A 168 -4.39 -6.61 4.93
N LYS A 169 -3.05 -6.78 4.94
CA LYS A 169 -2.24 -6.66 3.71
C LYS A 169 -2.66 -7.70 2.67
N ILE A 170 -2.85 -8.95 3.08
CA ILE A 170 -3.31 -10.03 2.19
C ILE A 170 -4.65 -9.64 1.58
N LYS A 171 -5.65 -9.31 2.40
CA LYS A 171 -6.98 -8.88 1.93
C LYS A 171 -6.91 -7.72 0.93
N GLU A 172 -6.15 -6.66 1.22
CA GLU A 172 -6.03 -5.51 0.33
C GLU A 172 -5.39 -5.90 -1.01
N SER A 173 -4.37 -6.77 -1.02
CA SER A 173 -3.78 -7.26 -2.27
C SER A 173 -4.72 -8.18 -3.04
N THR A 174 -5.36 -9.14 -2.36
CA THR A 174 -6.29 -10.09 -2.95
C THR A 174 -7.50 -9.38 -3.53
N PHE A 175 -8.04 -8.38 -2.82
CA PHE A 175 -9.18 -7.60 -3.30
C PHE A 175 -8.85 -6.86 -4.60
N LYS A 176 -7.69 -6.19 -4.68
CA LYS A 176 -7.31 -5.44 -5.89
C LYS A 176 -7.25 -6.35 -7.11
N ASN A 177 -6.60 -7.50 -6.99
CA ASN A 177 -6.45 -8.44 -8.10
C ASN A 177 -7.81 -9.03 -8.47
N TRP A 178 -8.54 -9.55 -7.48
CA TRP A 178 -9.87 -10.14 -7.68
C TRP A 178 -10.86 -9.14 -8.29
N ALA A 179 -10.84 -7.89 -7.84
CA ALA A 179 -11.73 -6.86 -8.35
C ALA A 179 -11.44 -6.52 -9.81
N ILE A 180 -10.16 -6.41 -10.21
CA ILE A 180 -9.76 -6.21 -11.60
C ILE A 180 -10.20 -7.40 -12.47
N GLU A 181 -9.95 -8.63 -12.01
CA GLU A 181 -10.31 -9.86 -12.73
C GLU A 181 -11.82 -10.00 -12.94
N ASN A 182 -12.62 -9.47 -12.02
CA ASN A 182 -14.08 -9.49 -12.09
C ASN A 182 -14.69 -8.19 -12.67
N GLY A 183 -13.86 -7.30 -13.23
CA GLY A 183 -14.30 -6.11 -13.96
C GLY A 183 -14.79 -4.95 -13.10
N TYR A 184 -14.51 -4.93 -11.79
CA TYR A 184 -14.87 -3.82 -10.92
C TYR A 184 -13.94 -2.61 -11.13
N ASP A 185 -14.51 -1.40 -11.10
CA ASP A 185 -13.72 -0.17 -11.07
C ASP A 185 -13.20 0.09 -9.65
N LEU A 186 -11.88 0.00 -9.45
CA LEU A 186 -11.20 0.26 -8.17
C LEU A 186 -11.32 1.72 -7.69
N SER A 187 -11.78 2.64 -8.53
CA SER A 187 -12.09 4.03 -8.15
C SER A 187 -13.37 4.13 -7.32
N PHE A 188 -14.26 3.12 -7.41
CA PHE A 188 -15.56 3.10 -6.75
C PHE A 188 -15.73 1.88 -5.82
N ALA A 189 -15.23 0.71 -6.24
CA ALA A 189 -15.22 -0.50 -5.46
C ALA A 189 -14.17 -0.40 -4.35
N ASN A 190 -14.64 -0.25 -3.11
CA ASN A 190 -13.80 -0.28 -1.92
C ASN A 190 -13.71 -1.70 -1.39
N SER A 191 -12.50 -2.11 -0.97
CA SER A 191 -12.33 -3.39 -0.27
C SER A 191 -13.25 -3.44 0.96
N PRO A 192 -13.92 -4.58 1.22
CA PRO A 192 -14.75 -4.74 2.40
C PRO A 192 -13.91 -4.60 3.68
N ASN A 193 -14.56 -4.11 4.73
CA ASN A 193 -13.94 -3.94 6.03
C ASN A 193 -13.76 -5.30 6.70
N LEU A 194 -12.54 -5.56 7.19
CA LEU A 194 -12.18 -6.77 7.89
C LEU A 194 -12.39 -6.66 9.40
N TYR A 195 -12.99 -7.69 9.98
CA TYR A 195 -12.96 -7.97 11.41
C TYR A 195 -12.28 -9.32 11.61
N VAL A 196 -11.27 -9.34 12.47
CA VAL A 196 -10.61 -10.57 12.89
C VAL A 196 -11.21 -11.01 14.21
N LYS A 197 -11.75 -12.22 14.24
CA LYS A 197 -12.50 -12.80 15.35
C LYS A 197 -11.90 -14.14 15.77
N ALA A 198 -12.13 -14.52 17.01
CA ALA A 198 -11.97 -15.90 17.46
C ALA A 198 -13.25 -16.71 17.18
N GLU A 199 -13.18 -18.03 17.30
CA GLU A 199 -14.31 -18.95 17.06
C GLU A 199 -15.53 -18.63 17.92
N ASP A 200 -15.34 -18.14 19.14
CA ASP A 200 -16.41 -17.72 20.05
C ASP A 200 -16.99 -16.32 19.78
N ASP A 201 -16.74 -15.79 18.58
CA ASP A 201 -17.13 -14.46 18.13
C ASP A 201 -16.45 -13.27 18.85
N THR A 202 -15.46 -13.51 19.72
CA THR A 202 -14.65 -12.43 20.31
C THR A 202 -13.92 -11.65 19.21
N THR A 203 -14.18 -10.35 19.10
CA THR A 203 -13.46 -9.48 18.15
C THR A 203 -12.03 -9.23 18.66
N LEU A 204 -11.05 -9.75 17.94
CA LEU A 204 -9.62 -9.60 18.24
C LEU A 204 -9.08 -8.28 17.69
N ALA A 205 -9.42 -7.97 16.44
CA ALA A 205 -9.04 -6.72 15.78
C ALA A 205 -10.07 -6.32 14.72
N GLU A 206 -10.14 -5.03 14.40
CA GLU A 206 -11.00 -4.52 13.32
C GLU A 206 -10.28 -3.43 12.52
N GLU A 207 -10.70 -3.25 11.27
CA GLU A 207 -10.29 -2.11 10.47
C GLU A 207 -10.77 -0.78 11.08
N SER A 208 -9.87 0.19 11.13
CA SER A 208 -10.12 1.52 11.66
C SER A 208 -9.45 2.59 10.80
N GLY A 209 -10.02 3.80 10.82
CA GLY A 209 -9.55 4.95 10.06
C GLY A 209 -10.40 5.23 8.82
N ILE A 210 -10.49 6.52 8.47
CA ILE A 210 -11.31 7.00 7.34
C ILE A 210 -10.44 7.22 6.09
N ILE A 211 -9.22 7.73 6.28
CA ILE A 211 -8.31 8.12 5.18
C ILE A 211 -7.14 7.14 5.07
N LYS A 212 -6.58 6.71 6.22
CA LYS A 212 -5.53 5.71 6.31
C LYS A 212 -6.08 4.55 7.12
N LYS A 213 -6.64 3.56 6.42
CA LYS A 213 -7.16 2.34 7.03
C LYS A 213 -6.01 1.51 7.60
N SER A 214 -6.24 0.93 8.77
CA SER A 214 -5.30 0.07 9.49
C SER A 214 -6.06 -0.85 10.45
N MET A 215 -5.47 -1.97 10.85
CA MET A 215 -6.06 -2.82 11.87
C MET A 215 -5.81 -2.27 13.27
N LYS A 216 -6.80 -2.39 14.15
CA LYS A 216 -6.67 -2.08 15.57
C LYS A 216 -7.12 -3.26 16.42
N VAL A 217 -6.22 -3.76 17.26
CA VAL A 217 -6.54 -4.76 18.28
C VAL A 217 -7.53 -4.21 19.31
N LYS A 218 -8.50 -5.05 19.69
CA LYS A 218 -9.60 -4.73 20.62
C LYS A 218 -9.52 -5.44 21.95
N VAL A 219 -8.85 -6.59 22.00
CA VAL A 219 -8.60 -7.31 23.24
C VAL A 219 -7.48 -6.65 24.05
N ASN A 220 -7.54 -6.83 25.36
CA ASN A 220 -6.56 -6.31 26.30
C ASN A 220 -5.91 -7.49 27.04
N ASN A 221 -4.95 -8.11 26.36
CA ASN A 221 -4.16 -9.23 26.85
C ASN A 221 -2.73 -8.80 27.13
#